data_AF-A0A2U0SF87-F1
#
_entry.id   AF-A0A2U0SF87-F1
#
_cell.length_a   1.000
_cell.length_b   1.000
_cell.length_c   1.000
_cell.angle_alpha   90.00
_cell.angle_beta   90.00
_cell.angle_gamma   90.00
#
_symmetry.space_group_name_H-M   'P 1'
#
loop_
_entity.id
_entity.type
_entity.pdbx_description
1 polymer ?
#
loop_
_entity_poly.entity_id
_entity_poly.type
_entity_poly.pdbx_seq_one_letter_code
_entity_poly.pdbx_strand_id
1 'polypeptide(L)'
;MKIQPGRLLQKFQEPEVELAVIDRRIAWVLGHPGTSPWLKAALEAALRNDPVEIANDVEMLRHLLLPRSTAHAIILAAGPLCN
;
A
#
# COMPACT_ATOMS: atom_id res chain seq x y z
N MET A 1 3.71 35.36 26.45
CA MET A 1 3.66 34.00 25.88
C MET A 1 4.12 34.09 24.42
N LYS A 2 5.30 33.56 24.08
CA LYS A 2 5.84 33.64 22.71
C LYS A 2 5.24 32.51 21.86
N ILE A 3 4.38 32.86 20.91
CA ILE A 3 3.86 31.90 19.91
C ILE A 3 5.03 31.53 19.00
N GLN A 4 5.35 30.24 18.88
CA GLN A 4 6.32 29.74 17.90
C GLN A 4 5.64 29.69 16.52
N PRO A 5 6.10 30.43 15.51
CA PRO A 5 5.41 30.56 14.22
C PRO A 5 5.57 29.34 13.29
N GLY A 6 6.28 28.29 13.71
CA GLY A 6 6.59 27.14 12.86
C GLY A 6 5.52 26.05 12.78
N ARG A 7 4.42 26.13 13.55
CA ARG A 7 3.43 25.03 13.66
C ARG A 7 2.12 25.25 12.88
N LEU A 8 2.02 26.34 12.11
CA LEU A 8 0.82 26.72 11.35
C LEU A 8 0.91 26.47 9.83
N LEU A 9 1.95 25.76 9.38
CA LEU A 9 2.05 25.29 7.99
C LEU A 9 1.85 23.77 7.93
N GLN A 10 0.75 23.28 8.51
CA GLN A 10 0.19 22.03 8.02
C GLN A 10 -0.29 22.37 6.60
N LYS A 11 0.54 22.10 5.60
CA LYS A 11 0.21 22.31 4.19
C LYS A 11 -1.08 21.54 3.92
N PHE A 12 -2.22 22.22 3.94
CA PHE A 12 -3.43 21.73 3.30
C PHE A 12 -3.12 21.76 1.81
N GLN A 13 -2.51 20.68 1.30
CA GLN A 13 -2.54 20.47 -0.15
C GLN A 13 -3.99 20.24 -0.52
N GLU A 14 -4.43 20.87 -1.60
CA GLU A 14 -5.77 20.64 -2.14
C GLU A 14 -5.95 19.13 -2.39
N PRO A 15 -7.10 18.53 -2.03
CA PRO A 15 -7.33 17.08 -2.16
C PRO A 15 -7.02 16.53 -3.56
N GLU A 16 -7.28 17.34 -4.58
CA GLU A 16 -7.02 17.04 -5.99
C GLU A 16 -5.51 16.92 -6.28
N VAL A 17 -4.70 17.74 -5.62
CA VAL A 17 -3.22 17.68 -5.73
C VAL A 17 -2.69 16.41 -5.07
N GLU A 18 -3.23 16.05 -3.91
CA GLU A 18 -2.86 14.82 -3.22
C GLU A 18 -3.23 13.58 -4.04
N LEU A 19 -4.44 13.56 -4.60
CA LEU A 19 -4.91 12.49 -5.48
C LEU A 19 -4.02 12.36 -6.72
N ALA A 20 -3.70 13.47 -7.40
CA ALA A 20 -2.82 13.46 -8.57
C ALA A 20 -1.40 12.92 -8.26
N VAL A 21 -0.88 13.19 -7.06
CA VAL A 21 0.41 12.63 -6.61
C VAL A 21 0.31 11.12 -6.41
N ILE A 22 -0.78 10.64 -5.82
CA ILE A 22 -1.03 9.19 -5.63
C ILE A 22 -1.19 8.49 -6.97
N ASP A 23 -2.00 9.04 -7.89
CA ASP A 23 -2.20 8.50 -9.23
C ASP A 23 -0.89 8.37 -10.00
N ARG A 24 0.00 9.37 -9.88
CA ARG A 24 1.32 9.32 -10.49
C ARG A 24 2.18 8.17 -9.92
N ARG A 25 2.07 7.89 -8.62
CA ARG A 25 2.79 6.75 -7.99
C ARG A 25 2.22 5.43 -8.48
N ILE A 26 0.90 5.30 -8.58
CA ILE A 26 0.24 4.09 -9.12
C ILE A 26 0.68 3.86 -10.57
N ALA A 27 0.64 4.90 -11.41
CA ALA A 27 1.08 4.81 -12.79
C ALA A 27 2.55 4.38 -12.91
N TRP A 28 3.42 4.87 -12.04
CA TRP A 28 4.82 4.43 -11.99
C TRP A 28 4.94 2.92 -11.66
N VAL A 29 4.18 2.42 -10.67
CA VAL A 29 4.19 0.99 -10.29
C VAL A 29 3.68 0.11 -11.43
N LEU A 30 2.63 0.54 -12.15
CA LEU A 30 2.09 -0.16 -13.31
C LEU A 30 3.09 -0.22 -14.48
N GLY A 31 3.81 0.87 -14.72
CA GLY A 31 4.84 0.94 -15.77
C GLY A 31 6.14 0.20 -15.44
N HIS A 32 6.39 -0.14 -14.17
CA HIS A 32 7.66 -0.72 -13.75
C HIS A 32 7.77 -2.21 -14.15
N PRO A 33 8.84 -2.65 -14.83
CA PRO A 33 8.97 -4.03 -15.32
C PRO A 33 9.19 -5.06 -14.21
N GLY A 34 9.75 -4.66 -13.06
CA GLY A 34 9.94 -5.53 -11.90
C GLY A 34 8.70 -5.73 -11.03
N THR A 35 7.62 -5.00 -11.30
CA THR A 35 6.37 -5.15 -10.55
C THR A 35 5.68 -6.45 -10.94
N SER A 36 5.26 -7.23 -9.94
CA SER A 36 4.60 -8.50 -10.18
C SER A 36 3.29 -8.33 -10.97
N PRO A 37 2.93 -9.27 -11.86
CA PRO A 37 1.67 -9.21 -12.60
C PRO A 37 0.44 -9.14 -11.68
N TRP A 38 0.50 -9.83 -10.54
CA TRP A 38 -0.57 -9.79 -9.54
C TRP A 38 -0.78 -8.38 -8.97
N LEU A 39 0.29 -7.67 -8.60
CA LEU A 39 0.16 -6.31 -8.07
C LEU A 39 -0.34 -5.34 -9.13
N LYS A 40 0.09 -5.49 -10.39
CA LYS A 40 -0.44 -4.67 -11.50
C LYS A 40 -1.93 -4.88 -11.69
N ALA A 41 -2.38 -6.14 -11.75
CA ALA A 41 -3.78 -6.48 -11.89
C ALA A 41 -4.63 -5.94 -10.72
N ALA A 42 -4.12 -6.03 -9.48
CA ALA A 42 -4.80 -5.49 -8.31
C ALA A 42 -4.95 -3.95 -8.37
N LEU A 43 -3.89 -3.23 -8.77
CA LEU A 43 -3.92 -1.77 -8.92
C LEU A 43 -4.85 -1.35 -10.08
N GLU A 44 -4.79 -2.03 -11.22
CA GLU A 44 -5.69 -1.77 -12.34
C GLU A 44 -7.16 -2.01 -11.99
N ALA A 45 -7.44 -3.08 -11.23
CA ALA A 45 -8.78 -3.35 -10.71
C ALA A 45 -9.22 -2.27 -9.71
N ALA A 46 -8.34 -1.88 -8.77
CA ALA A 46 -8.64 -0.84 -7.79
C ALA A 46 -9.05 0.49 -8.43
N LEU A 47 -8.38 0.90 -9.52
CA LEU A 47 -8.68 2.13 -10.25
C LEU A 47 -10.06 2.13 -10.95
N ARG A 48 -10.72 0.97 -11.11
CA ARG A 48 -12.01 0.85 -11.80
C ARG A 48 -13.20 0.62 -10.86
N ASN A 49 -12.96 0.45 -9.56
CA ASN A 49 -13.98 0.08 -8.59
C ASN A 49 -14.17 1.17 -7.53
N ASP A 50 -15.20 0.99 -6.69
CA ASP A 50 -15.51 1.93 -5.62
C ASP A 50 -14.36 2.00 -4.59
N PRO A 51 -13.87 3.21 -4.24
CA PRO A 51 -12.73 3.36 -3.35
C PRO A 51 -12.98 2.87 -1.91
N VAL A 52 -14.23 2.86 -1.43
CA VAL A 52 -14.59 2.33 -0.10
C VAL A 52 -14.52 0.81 -0.10
N GLU A 53 -15.05 0.16 -1.15
CA GLU A 53 -14.93 -1.30 -1.31
C GLU A 53 -13.46 -1.72 -1.40
N ILE A 54 -12.66 -1.03 -2.21
CA ILE A 54 -11.22 -1.30 -2.35
C ILE A 54 -10.47 -1.10 -1.03
N ALA A 55 -10.80 -0.07 -0.25
CA ALA A 55 -10.18 0.14 1.06
C ALA A 55 -10.44 -1.04 2.01
N ASN A 56 -11.67 -1.57 2.02
CA ASN A 56 -12.03 -2.74 2.82
C ASN A 56 -11.28 -3.99 2.36
N ASP A 57 -11.21 -4.23 1.04
CA ASP A 57 -10.51 -5.38 0.47
C ASP A 57 -9.01 -5.31 0.74
N VAL A 58 -8.39 -4.13 0.65
CA VAL A 58 -6.96 -3.96 0.94
C VAL A 58 -6.66 -4.26 2.41
N GLU A 59 -7.50 -3.83 3.35
CA GLU A 59 -7.28 -4.16 4.76
C GLU A 59 -7.50 -5.65 5.03
N MET A 60 -8.48 -6.28 4.37
CA MET A 60 -8.68 -7.72 4.43
C MET A 60 -7.46 -8.48 3.87
N LEU A 61 -6.93 -8.07 2.72
CA LEU A 61 -5.72 -8.64 2.13
C LEU A 61 -4.52 -8.49 3.08
N ARG A 62 -4.38 -7.34 3.74
CA ARG A 62 -3.33 -7.13 4.74
C ARG A 62 -3.45 -8.12 5.89
N HIS A 63 -4.66 -8.33 6.42
CA HIS A 63 -4.91 -9.27 7.51
C HIS A 63 -4.73 -10.74 7.13
N LEU A 64 -4.91 -11.10 5.85
CA LEU A 64 -4.79 -12.48 5.39
C LEU A 64 -3.38 -12.81 4.88
N LEU A 65 -2.84 -11.98 3.99
CA LEU A 65 -1.61 -12.28 3.27
C LEU A 65 -0.37 -12.07 4.13
N LEU A 66 -0.32 -11.03 4.97
CA LEU A 66 0.85 -10.74 5.78
C LEU A 66 1.10 -11.81 6.86
N PRO A 67 0.10 -12.26 7.65
CA PRO A 67 0.31 -13.37 8.58
C PRO A 67 0.67 -14.66 7.85
N ARG A 68 0.03 -14.94 6.70
CA ARG A 68 0.34 -16.13 5.89
C ARG A 68 1.79 -16.11 5.41
N SER A 69 2.26 -15.01 4.81
CA SER A 69 3.64 -14.90 4.33
C SER A 69 4.65 -14.99 5.46
N THR A 70 4.33 -14.39 6.62
CA THR A 70 5.16 -14.47 7.83
C THR A 70 5.27 -15.90 8.32
N ALA A 71 4.15 -16.63 8.43
CA ALA A 71 4.15 -18.03 8.82
C ALA A 71 4.96 -18.91 7.85
N HIS A 72 4.81 -18.70 6.54
CA HIS A 72 5.62 -19.38 5.53
C HIS A 72 7.12 -19.10 5.71
N ALA A 73 7.52 -17.84 5.95
CA ALA A 73 8.91 -17.49 6.18
C ALA A 73 9.49 -18.16 7.43
N ILE A 74 8.71 -18.26 8.52
CA ILE A 74 9.11 -18.98 9.74
C ILE A 74 9.32 -20.46 9.46
N ILE A 75 8.38 -21.12 8.76
CA ILE A 75 8.50 -22.55 8.41
C ILE A 75 9.76 -22.79 7.57
N LEU A 76 10.03 -21.94 6.58
CA LEU A 76 11.22 -22.07 5.74
C LEU A 76 12.51 -21.81 6.51
N ALA A 77 12.50 -20.86 7.45
CA ALA A 77 13.65 -20.54 8.30
C ALA A 77 13.91 -21.60 9.38
N ALA A 78 12.87 -22.30 9.85
CA ALA A 78 12.97 -23.33 10.88
C ALA A 78 13.65 -24.62 10.37
N GLY A 79 13.70 -24.84 9.05
CA GLY A 79 14.25 -26.07 8.45
C GLY A 79 13.57 -27.35 8.95
N PRO A 80 13.96 -28.54 8.46
CA PRO A 80 13.68 -29.75 9.21
C PRO A 80 14.47 -29.63 10.52
N LEU A 81 13.76 -29.59 11.65
CA LEU A 81 14.35 -29.94 12.94
C LEU A 81 14.83 -31.39 12.80
N CYS A 82 16.08 -31.57 12.35
CA CYS A 82 16.73 -32.86 12.32
C CYS A 82 16.90 -33.34 13.76
N ASN A 83 16.15 -34.40 14.07
CA ASN A 83 16.43 -35.54 14.94
C ASN A 83 17.59 -35.40 15.95
#